data_AF-A0A7D6GSV4-F1
#
_entry.id   AF-A0A7D6GSV4-F1
#
_cell.length_a   1.000
_cell.length_b   1.000
_cell.length_c   1.000
_cell.angle_alpha   90.00
_cell.angle_beta   90.00
_cell.angle_gamma   90.00
#
_symmetry.space_group_name_H-M   'P 1'
#
loop_
_entity.id
_entity.type
_entity.pdbx_description
1 polymer ?
#
loop_
_entity_poly.entity_id
_entity_poly.type
_entity_poly.pdbx_seq_one_letter_code
_entity_poly.pdbx_strand_id
1 'polypeptide(L)'
;MSTRRSLLRKAGLTGIGTVAGITLLPSPPDATDPTGTVEAAEPPAAVSEWIDEPITDEDDTPIGRYHYEPTSNGFRATAPFNVVLLPDADGARGLERVMSVLDDEGWIRNPEEYTRFAWDREAEAYVRQQTTAAQAYYGANGRRHVRCWSFENVVSMQAHEDTPARPKHGVTSYQRGRDTIEAIFAGEGWQVSPSAIDLANETGPDHDGFATVIAEEP
;
A
#
# COMPACT_ATOMS: atom_id res chain seq x y z
N MET A 1 -7.90 63.44 17.02
CA MET A 1 -6.51 62.95 16.83
C MET A 1 -6.46 61.48 17.24
N SER A 2 -5.90 60.64 16.36
CA SER A 2 -5.47 59.23 16.52
C SER A 2 -6.51 58.18 16.98
N THR A 3 -7.28 57.56 16.09
CA THR A 3 -7.06 56.31 15.31
C THR A 3 -7.01 54.98 16.08
N ARG A 4 -7.91 54.08 15.65
CA ARG A 4 -7.86 52.61 15.73
C ARG A 4 -6.45 52.11 15.37
N ARG A 5 -5.59 51.82 16.36
CA ARG A 5 -4.31 51.06 16.22
C ARG A 5 -3.61 51.01 17.58
N SER A 6 -3.80 49.95 18.38
CA SER A 6 -2.77 49.50 19.35
C SER A 6 -3.01 48.16 20.06
N LEU A 7 -3.97 47.32 19.68
CA LEU A 7 -4.17 46.00 20.32
C LEU A 7 -4.09 44.81 19.36
N LEU A 8 -3.37 44.99 18.23
CA LEU A 8 -2.99 43.94 17.28
C LEU A 8 -1.46 43.90 17.07
N ARG A 9 -0.70 43.93 18.15
CA ARG A 9 0.76 43.71 18.14
C ARG A 9 1.15 42.74 19.25
N LYS A 10 0.80 41.46 19.08
CA LYS A 10 1.48 40.29 19.68
C LYS A 10 0.93 38.93 19.19
N ALA A 11 0.39 38.86 17.97
CA ALA A 11 -0.10 37.61 17.36
C ALA A 11 0.34 37.45 15.88
N GLY A 12 1.43 38.11 15.47
CA GLY A 12 1.82 38.21 14.06
C GLY A 12 3.28 37.87 13.79
N LEU A 13 3.83 36.83 14.42
CA LEU A 13 5.22 36.40 14.16
C LEU A 13 5.46 34.89 14.34
N THR A 14 4.43 34.08 14.08
CA THR A 14 4.53 32.60 14.05
C THR A 14 3.58 31.99 13.01
N GLY A 15 3.50 32.59 11.82
CA GLY A 15 2.52 32.17 10.81
C GLY A 15 2.90 32.41 9.35
N ILE A 16 4.19 32.63 9.04
CA ILE A 16 4.67 32.84 7.67
C ILE A 16 5.70 31.77 7.24
N GLY A 17 6.25 30.98 8.17
CA GLY A 17 7.24 29.95 7.85
C GLY A 17 6.65 28.66 7.25
N THR A 18 5.42 28.29 7.62
CA THR A 18 4.88 26.97 7.27
C THR A 18 4.31 26.90 5.85
N VAL A 19 3.80 28.01 5.32
CA VAL A 19 3.23 28.03 3.95
C VAL A 19 4.33 28.08 2.88
N ALA A 20 5.45 28.74 3.16
CA ALA A 20 6.58 28.80 2.23
C ALA A 20 7.33 27.46 2.08
N GLY A 21 7.23 26.58 3.09
CA GLY A 21 7.78 25.22 3.00
C GLY A 21 7.00 24.32 2.04
N ILE A 22 5.68 24.48 1.94
CA ILE A 22 4.84 23.67 1.04
C ILE A 22 5.09 24.00 -0.43
N THR A 23 5.43 25.26 -0.75
CA THR A 23 5.78 25.66 -2.13
C THR A 23 7.21 25.30 -2.55
N LEU A 24 8.07 24.92 -1.59
CA LEU A 24 9.44 24.45 -1.84
C LEU A 24 9.55 22.93 -1.91
N LEU A 25 8.50 22.22 -1.50
CA LEU A 25 8.40 20.80 -1.81
C LEU A 25 8.18 20.71 -3.32
N PRO A 26 8.91 19.82 -4.02
CA PRO A 26 8.57 19.51 -5.40
C PRO A 26 7.07 19.18 -5.44
N SER A 27 6.38 19.66 -6.47
CA SER A 27 5.04 19.15 -6.75
C SER A 27 5.12 17.64 -6.68
N PRO A 28 4.15 16.96 -6.02
CA PRO A 28 4.04 15.53 -6.17
C PRO A 28 4.11 15.25 -7.67
N PRO A 29 4.88 14.24 -8.11
CA PRO A 29 4.86 13.82 -9.51
C PRO A 29 3.40 13.64 -9.94
N ASP A 30 3.14 13.68 -11.24
CA ASP A 30 1.82 13.38 -11.79
C ASP A 30 1.44 11.96 -11.38
N ALA A 31 0.87 11.84 -10.19
CA ALA A 31 0.46 10.60 -9.60
C ALA A 31 -0.52 9.98 -10.58
N THR A 32 -0.19 8.78 -11.07
CA THR A 32 -1.01 8.00 -11.98
C THR A 32 -2.47 8.16 -11.57
N ASP A 33 -3.26 8.84 -12.39
CA ASP A 33 -4.68 9.01 -12.14
C ASP A 33 -5.33 7.69 -12.55
N PRO A 34 -5.92 6.91 -11.62
CA PRO A 34 -6.46 5.58 -11.93
C PRO A 34 -7.78 5.67 -12.73
N THR A 35 -7.96 6.69 -13.56
CA THR A 35 -9.11 6.81 -14.46
C THR A 35 -8.95 5.81 -15.61
N GLY A 36 -9.10 4.53 -15.31
CA GLY A 36 -9.02 3.43 -16.26
C GLY A 36 -9.15 2.09 -15.54
N THR A 37 -9.79 1.13 -16.18
CA THR A 37 -9.69 -0.29 -15.80
C THR A 37 -8.54 -0.90 -16.58
N VAL A 38 -7.63 -1.58 -15.91
CA VAL A 38 -6.59 -2.38 -16.59
C VAL A 38 -7.24 -3.52 -17.36
N GLU A 39 -6.66 -3.88 -18.51
CA GLU A 39 -7.08 -5.10 -19.23
C GLU A 39 -6.61 -6.31 -18.44
N ALA A 40 -7.55 -7.16 -18.01
CA ALA A 40 -7.25 -8.32 -17.19
C ALA A 40 -6.50 -9.39 -18.01
N ALA A 41 -5.31 -9.74 -17.56
CA ALA A 41 -4.59 -10.94 -18.00
C ALA A 41 -5.14 -12.19 -17.29
N GLU A 42 -4.85 -13.37 -17.85
CA GLU A 42 -5.06 -14.61 -17.12
C GLU A 42 -4.06 -14.72 -15.95
N PRO A 43 -4.47 -15.23 -14.78
CA PRO A 43 -3.54 -15.48 -13.67
C PRO A 43 -2.37 -16.36 -14.11
N PRO A 44 -1.12 -16.02 -13.72
CA PRO A 44 0.05 -16.80 -14.10
C PRO A 44 0.01 -18.20 -13.48
N ALA A 45 0.64 -19.17 -14.14
CA ALA A 45 0.66 -20.57 -13.67
C ALA A 45 1.24 -20.73 -12.25
N ALA A 46 2.12 -19.82 -11.82
CA ALA A 46 2.70 -19.80 -10.47
C ALA A 46 1.66 -19.69 -9.35
N VAL A 47 0.45 -19.18 -9.63
CA VAL A 47 -0.63 -19.05 -8.64
C VAL A 47 -1.81 -19.99 -8.90
N SER A 48 -1.71 -20.91 -9.88
CA SER A 48 -2.87 -21.70 -10.32
C SER A 48 -3.46 -22.58 -9.22
N GLU A 49 -2.66 -22.98 -8.23
CA GLU A 49 -3.13 -23.75 -7.08
C GLU A 49 -3.87 -22.91 -6.02
N TRP A 50 -3.87 -21.58 -6.14
CA TRP A 50 -4.42 -20.64 -5.15
C TRP A 50 -5.65 -19.88 -5.64
N ILE A 51 -6.08 -20.09 -6.90
CA ILE A 51 -7.21 -19.36 -7.50
C ILE A 51 -8.54 -20.10 -7.40
N ASP A 52 -8.53 -21.42 -7.15
CA ASP A 52 -9.74 -22.25 -7.16
C ASP A 52 -10.46 -22.27 -5.80
N GLU A 53 -9.72 -22.17 -4.69
CA GLU A 53 -10.24 -22.20 -3.33
C GLU A 53 -9.72 -21.00 -2.50
N PRO A 54 -10.51 -20.46 -1.55
CA PRO A 54 -10.05 -19.38 -0.70
C PRO A 54 -8.89 -19.79 0.20
N ILE A 55 -7.88 -18.93 0.31
CA ILE A 55 -6.79 -19.10 1.27
C ILE A 55 -7.31 -18.70 2.65
N THR A 56 -7.52 -19.69 3.52
CA THR A 56 -8.07 -19.46 4.87
C THR A 56 -7.04 -19.58 5.99
N ASP A 57 -5.81 -20.00 5.68
CA ASP A 57 -4.68 -20.09 6.59
C ASP A 57 -3.41 -19.49 5.95
N GLU A 58 -2.62 -18.75 6.72
CA GLU A 58 -1.36 -18.16 6.24
C GLU A 58 -0.22 -19.21 6.21
N ASP A 59 -0.41 -20.39 6.80
CA ASP A 59 0.52 -21.51 6.68
C ASP A 59 0.43 -22.24 5.33
N ASP A 60 -0.71 -22.12 4.62
CA ASP A 60 -0.96 -22.86 3.39
C ASP A 60 -0.20 -22.30 2.18
N THR A 61 0.13 -21.00 2.18
CA THR A 61 0.72 -20.30 1.02
C THR A 61 1.77 -19.26 1.47
N PRO A 62 2.72 -18.87 0.59
CA PRO A 62 3.62 -17.74 0.85
C PRO A 62 2.93 -16.36 0.80
N ILE A 63 1.60 -16.31 0.61
CA ILE A 63 0.86 -15.05 0.53
C ILE A 63 0.37 -14.66 1.92
N GLY A 64 0.74 -13.47 2.37
CA GLY A 64 0.17 -12.92 3.59
C GLY A 64 -1.32 -12.59 3.39
N ARG A 65 -2.11 -12.76 4.45
CA ARG A 65 -3.54 -12.41 4.43
C ARG A 65 -3.79 -11.08 5.12
N TYR A 66 -3.05 -10.80 6.18
CA TYR A 66 -3.17 -9.57 6.94
C TYR A 66 -1.80 -9.01 7.32
N HIS A 67 -1.77 -7.71 7.61
CA HIS A 67 -0.74 -7.19 8.50
C HIS A 67 -1.26 -7.05 9.93
N TYR A 68 -0.32 -7.21 10.84
CA TYR A 68 -0.53 -7.35 12.27
C TYR A 68 0.18 -6.26 13.05
N GLU A 69 -0.33 -5.99 14.23
CA GLU A 69 0.36 -5.22 15.26
C GLU A 69 0.64 -6.09 16.50
N PRO A 70 1.74 -5.83 17.22
CA PRO A 70 2.02 -6.52 18.47
C PRO A 70 1.06 -6.04 19.56
N THR A 71 0.64 -6.97 20.40
CA THR A 71 -0.18 -6.78 21.60
C THR A 71 0.55 -7.37 22.81
N SER A 72 0.01 -7.20 24.01
CA SER A 72 0.60 -7.83 25.21
C SER A 72 0.63 -9.36 25.17
N ASN A 73 -0.22 -9.98 24.33
CA ASN A 73 -0.45 -11.42 24.34
C ASN A 73 -0.18 -12.08 22.96
N GLY A 74 0.52 -11.41 22.04
CA GLY A 74 0.76 -11.91 20.68
C GLY A 74 0.49 -10.82 19.64
N PHE A 75 -0.08 -11.20 18.50
CA PHE A 75 -0.34 -10.30 17.39
C PHE A 75 -1.84 -10.20 17.09
N ARG A 76 -2.26 -9.03 16.59
CA ARG A 76 -3.64 -8.77 16.18
C ARG A 76 -3.68 -8.32 14.73
N ALA A 77 -4.51 -8.96 13.92
CA ALA A 77 -4.76 -8.55 12.55
C ALA A 77 -5.35 -7.13 12.53
N THR A 78 -4.83 -6.28 11.64
CA THR A 78 -5.19 -4.85 11.59
C THR A 78 -5.72 -4.40 10.25
N ALA A 79 -5.13 -4.89 9.15
CA ALA A 79 -5.66 -4.62 7.83
C ALA A 79 -5.23 -5.68 6.80
N PRO A 80 -6.00 -5.83 5.71
CA PRO A 80 -5.83 -6.90 4.73
C PRO A 80 -4.71 -6.58 3.73
N PHE A 81 -4.13 -7.64 3.17
CA PHE A 81 -3.40 -7.55 1.90
C PHE A 81 -4.37 -7.67 0.73
N ASN A 82 -4.04 -7.00 -0.37
CA ASN A 82 -4.91 -6.87 -1.53
C ASN A 82 -4.16 -6.85 -2.86
N VAL A 83 -2.83 -6.99 -2.83
CA VAL A 83 -1.98 -7.15 -4.01
C VAL A 83 -0.92 -8.22 -3.72
N VAL A 84 -0.74 -9.13 -4.68
CA VAL A 84 0.27 -10.18 -4.70
C VAL A 84 1.13 -9.94 -5.93
N LEU A 85 2.44 -9.71 -5.74
CA LEU A 85 3.37 -9.49 -6.84
C LEU A 85 4.33 -10.65 -6.99
N LEU A 86 4.60 -11.01 -8.25
CA LEU A 86 5.49 -12.08 -8.67
C LEU A 86 6.61 -11.48 -9.54
N PRO A 87 7.62 -10.85 -8.92
CA PRO A 87 8.81 -10.41 -9.63
C PRO A 87 9.65 -11.62 -10.07
N ASP A 88 10.41 -11.50 -11.16
CA ASP A 88 11.29 -12.57 -11.66
C ASP A 88 12.40 -12.98 -10.67
N ALA A 89 12.75 -12.08 -9.76
CA ALA A 89 13.76 -12.31 -8.74
C ALA A 89 13.12 -12.55 -7.37
N ASP A 90 13.68 -13.47 -6.59
CA ASP A 90 13.13 -13.77 -5.26
C ASP A 90 13.65 -12.84 -4.16
N GLY A 91 12.95 -12.86 -3.02
CA GLY A 91 13.36 -12.23 -1.77
C GLY A 91 13.62 -10.73 -1.91
N ALA A 92 14.72 -10.26 -1.32
CA ALA A 92 15.09 -8.84 -1.31
C ALA A 92 15.29 -8.25 -2.73
N ARG A 93 15.67 -9.05 -3.72
CA ARG A 93 15.84 -8.56 -5.11
C ARG A 93 14.49 -8.36 -5.79
N GLY A 94 13.55 -9.29 -5.59
CA GLY A 94 12.17 -9.12 -6.05
C GLY A 94 11.49 -7.93 -5.41
N LEU A 95 11.65 -7.78 -4.11
CA LEU A 95 11.14 -6.62 -3.39
C LEU A 95 11.74 -5.32 -3.93
N GLU A 96 13.06 -5.26 -4.15
CA GLU A 96 13.69 -4.08 -4.74
C GLU A 96 13.15 -3.79 -6.15
N ARG A 97 12.87 -4.82 -6.94
CA ARG A 97 12.29 -4.66 -8.28
C ARG A 97 10.88 -4.07 -8.25
N VAL A 98 10.03 -4.55 -7.35
CA VAL A 98 8.70 -3.98 -7.08
C VAL A 98 8.83 -2.51 -6.66
N MET A 99 9.78 -2.20 -5.79
CA MET A 99 9.97 -0.83 -5.30
C MET A 99 10.57 0.10 -6.36
N SER A 100 11.36 -0.41 -7.31
CA SER A 100 11.91 0.42 -8.39
C SER A 100 10.81 0.94 -9.31
N VAL A 101 9.80 0.11 -9.61
CA VAL A 101 8.62 0.54 -10.39
C VAL A 101 7.90 1.70 -9.72
N LEU A 102 7.73 1.62 -8.38
CA LEU A 102 7.10 2.70 -7.63
C LEU A 102 7.97 3.97 -7.58
N ASP A 103 9.29 3.83 -7.48
CA ASP A 103 10.21 4.96 -7.51
C ASP A 103 10.24 5.67 -8.86
N ASP A 104 10.17 4.91 -9.96
CA ASP A 104 10.15 5.45 -11.32
C ASP A 104 8.86 6.26 -11.57
N GLU A 105 7.74 5.84 -10.95
CA GLU A 105 6.49 6.61 -10.84
C GLU A 105 6.55 7.74 -9.79
N GLY A 106 7.71 7.95 -9.17
CA GLY A 106 7.99 9.03 -8.24
C GLY A 106 7.39 8.87 -6.84
N TRP A 107 7.03 7.65 -6.44
CA TRP A 107 6.67 7.37 -5.06
C TRP A 107 7.89 7.50 -4.13
N ILE A 108 7.64 7.90 -2.89
CA ILE A 108 8.67 8.11 -1.88
C ILE A 108 8.76 6.88 -1.00
N ARG A 109 9.94 6.27 -0.94
CA ARG A 109 10.21 5.13 -0.05
C ARG A 109 10.31 5.51 1.42
N ASN A 110 9.96 4.55 2.27
CA ASN A 110 10.12 4.58 3.72
C ASN A 110 9.61 5.88 4.36
N PRO A 111 8.38 6.36 4.03
CA PRO A 111 7.77 7.43 4.81
C PRO A 111 7.67 7.04 6.29
N GLU A 112 7.64 8.03 7.17
CA GLU A 112 7.47 7.76 8.61
C GLU A 112 6.09 7.15 8.88
N GLU A 113 6.08 5.95 9.47
CA GLU A 113 4.85 5.22 9.76
C GLU A 113 4.98 4.21 10.90
N TYR A 114 3.85 3.68 11.34
CA TYR A 114 3.82 2.63 12.35
C TYR A 114 4.41 1.33 11.81
N THR A 115 5.20 0.67 12.64
CA THR A 115 5.69 -0.66 12.32
C THR A 115 4.53 -1.67 12.30
N ARG A 116 4.49 -2.50 11.26
CA ARG A 116 3.57 -3.62 11.09
C ARG A 116 4.35 -4.91 10.87
N PHE A 117 3.65 -6.02 11.04
CA PHE A 117 4.19 -7.36 10.90
C PHE A 117 3.28 -8.19 9.99
N ALA A 118 3.80 -9.27 9.42
CA ALA A 118 3.00 -10.28 8.74
C ALA A 118 3.56 -11.66 9.07
N TRP A 119 2.71 -12.69 9.01
CA TRP A 119 3.12 -14.06 9.29
C TRP A 119 4.01 -14.58 8.15
N ASP A 120 5.13 -15.17 8.52
CA ASP A 120 6.06 -15.87 7.63
C ASP A 120 6.06 -17.35 8.03
N ARG A 121 5.54 -18.19 7.14
CA ARG A 121 5.42 -19.64 7.36
C ARG A 121 6.78 -20.36 7.38
N GLU A 122 7.76 -19.89 6.62
CA GLU A 122 9.10 -20.51 6.61
C GLU A 122 9.83 -20.23 7.94
N ALA A 123 9.67 -19.01 8.46
CA ALA A 123 10.22 -18.62 9.73
C ALA A 123 9.36 -19.03 10.94
N GLU A 124 8.13 -19.49 10.71
CA GLU A 124 7.06 -19.69 11.70
C GLU A 124 6.95 -18.49 12.66
N ALA A 125 6.99 -17.27 12.10
CA ALA A 125 7.11 -16.05 12.88
C ALA A 125 6.45 -14.83 12.23
N TYR A 126 6.05 -13.88 13.07
CA TYR A 126 5.65 -12.55 12.60
C TYR A 126 6.88 -11.71 12.28
N VAL A 127 7.10 -11.46 10.99
CA VAL A 127 8.24 -10.66 10.51
C VAL A 127 7.85 -9.21 10.29
N ARG A 128 8.79 -8.32 10.57
CA ARG A 128 8.61 -6.89 10.40
C ARG A 128 8.45 -6.54 8.92
N GLN A 129 7.56 -5.60 8.64
CA GLN A 129 7.47 -4.89 7.36
C GLN A 129 8.85 -4.53 6.81
N GLN A 130 9.09 -4.89 5.54
CA GLN A 130 10.41 -4.78 4.92
C GLN A 130 10.60 -3.45 4.18
N THR A 131 9.56 -2.96 3.51
CA THR A 131 9.61 -1.67 2.79
C THR A 131 8.22 -1.07 2.66
N THR A 132 8.17 0.24 2.41
CA THR A 132 6.96 1.00 2.16
C THR A 132 7.19 2.11 1.16
N ALA A 133 6.13 2.54 0.47
CA ALA A 133 6.17 3.67 -0.44
C ALA A 133 4.85 4.45 -0.40
N ALA A 134 4.92 5.77 -0.59
CA ALA A 134 3.75 6.63 -0.67
C ALA A 134 3.91 7.72 -1.73
N GLN A 135 2.79 8.24 -2.23
CA GLN A 135 2.79 9.39 -3.16
C GLN A 135 3.28 10.71 -2.53
N ALA A 136 3.39 10.78 -1.19
CA ALA A 136 3.91 11.94 -0.49
C ALA A 136 4.53 11.55 0.88
N TYR A 137 5.53 12.30 1.35
CA TYR A 137 6.19 12.01 2.62
C TYR A 137 5.25 12.20 3.83
N TYR A 138 4.41 13.24 3.77
CA TYR A 138 3.35 13.51 4.75
C TYR A 138 1.98 13.46 4.07
N GLY A 139 1.00 12.87 4.73
CA GLY A 139 -0.39 12.88 4.29
C GLY A 139 -1.24 12.06 5.25
N ALA A 140 -2.36 12.62 5.70
CA ALA A 140 -3.31 11.92 6.58
C ALA A 140 -4.65 11.63 5.88
N ASN A 141 -4.82 12.12 4.65
CA ASN A 141 -6.04 11.94 3.86
C ASN A 141 -5.73 12.04 2.35
N GLY A 142 -6.26 11.13 1.56
CA GLY A 142 -6.13 11.09 0.10
C GLY A 142 -4.77 10.64 -0.42
N ARG A 143 -3.82 10.32 0.48
CA ARG A 143 -2.48 9.86 0.08
C ARG A 143 -2.51 8.36 -0.15
N ARG A 144 -2.06 7.90 -1.31
CA ARG A 144 -1.88 6.45 -1.53
C ARG A 144 -0.58 5.98 -0.93
N HIS A 145 -0.64 4.82 -0.29
CA HIS A 145 0.46 4.25 0.46
C HIS A 145 0.42 2.73 0.35
N VAL A 146 1.61 2.13 0.25
CA VAL A 146 1.81 0.70 0.24
C VAL A 146 2.74 0.23 1.34
N ARG A 147 2.48 -0.98 1.83
CA ARG A 147 3.38 -1.73 2.69
C ARG A 147 3.66 -3.10 2.10
N CYS A 148 4.92 -3.51 2.10
CA CYS A 148 5.32 -4.73 1.42
C CYS A 148 6.13 -5.65 2.33
N TRP A 149 5.92 -6.95 2.09
CA TRP A 149 6.63 -8.08 2.65
C TRP A 149 6.98 -9.03 1.51
N SER A 150 8.20 -9.56 1.52
CA SER A 150 8.64 -10.60 0.61
C SER A 150 8.75 -11.91 1.38
N PHE A 151 8.06 -12.91 0.87
CA PHE A 151 7.98 -14.27 1.39
C PHE A 151 8.25 -15.22 0.23
N GLU A 152 9.28 -16.06 0.35
CA GLU A 152 9.70 -16.94 -0.73
C GLU A 152 9.90 -16.13 -2.05
N ASN A 153 9.16 -16.45 -3.11
CA ASN A 153 9.14 -15.78 -4.41
C ASN A 153 7.97 -14.78 -4.59
N VAL A 154 7.25 -14.45 -3.52
CA VAL A 154 6.07 -13.59 -3.54
C VAL A 154 6.36 -12.29 -2.78
N VAL A 155 5.87 -11.18 -3.32
CA VAL A 155 5.73 -9.93 -2.57
C VAL A 155 4.26 -9.72 -2.24
N SER A 156 3.93 -9.80 -0.96
CA SER A 156 2.61 -9.46 -0.44
C SER A 156 2.55 -7.96 -0.13
N MET A 157 1.54 -7.28 -0.65
CA MET A 157 1.39 -5.84 -0.55
C MET A 157 0.01 -5.47 0.00
N GLN A 158 0.03 -4.55 0.98
CA GLN A 158 -1.12 -3.77 1.38
C GLN A 158 -1.11 -2.46 0.61
N ALA A 159 -2.10 -2.20 -0.23
CA ALA A 159 -2.27 -0.95 -0.98
C ALA A 159 -3.57 -0.25 -0.57
N HIS A 160 -3.48 1.01 -0.17
CA HIS A 160 -4.65 1.77 0.28
C HIS A 160 -4.47 3.28 0.10
N GLU A 161 -5.60 3.99 0.08
CA GLU A 161 -5.66 5.44 0.24
C GLU A 161 -5.82 5.79 1.73
N ASP A 162 -4.87 6.52 2.30
CA ASP A 162 -4.96 7.10 3.65
C ASP A 162 -6.29 7.86 3.76
N THR A 163 -7.15 7.43 4.66
CA THR A 163 -8.40 8.12 4.98
C THR A 163 -8.47 8.38 6.48
N PRO A 164 -9.22 9.38 6.94
CA PRO A 164 -9.34 9.66 8.36
C PRO A 164 -9.83 8.43 9.11
N ALA A 165 -9.26 8.14 10.28
CA ALA A 165 -9.64 6.98 11.11
C ALA A 165 -11.12 6.95 11.56
N ARG A 166 -11.92 7.98 11.23
CA ARG A 166 -13.34 8.09 11.57
C ARG A 166 -14.14 8.75 10.43
N PRO A 167 -15.23 8.12 9.95
CA PRO A 167 -15.59 6.70 10.15
C PRO A 167 -14.53 5.80 9.48
N LYS A 168 -14.49 4.51 9.84
CA LYS A 168 -13.51 3.51 9.35
C LYS A 168 -13.24 3.63 7.83
N HIS A 169 -12.03 3.28 7.41
CA HIS A 169 -11.56 3.34 6.01
C HIS A 169 -12.53 2.65 5.05
N GLY A 170 -13.45 3.37 4.40
CA GLY A 170 -14.48 2.72 3.56
C GLY A 170 -13.89 1.92 2.39
N VAL A 171 -14.69 0.99 1.82
CA VAL A 171 -14.38 0.07 0.68
C VAL A 171 -13.40 0.69 -0.32
N THR A 172 -13.68 1.94 -0.67
CA THR A 172 -13.03 2.68 -1.73
C THR A 172 -11.55 2.95 -1.46
N SER A 173 -11.09 2.92 -0.21
CA SER A 173 -9.69 3.16 0.15
C SER A 173 -8.78 2.04 -0.36
N TYR A 174 -9.11 0.79 -0.08
CA TYR A 174 -8.34 -0.36 -0.54
C TYR A 174 -8.51 -0.59 -2.04
N GLN A 175 -9.74 -0.43 -2.55
CA GLN A 175 -10.01 -0.54 -3.97
C GLN A 175 -9.19 0.50 -4.76
N ARG A 176 -9.23 1.78 -4.40
CA ARG A 176 -8.43 2.81 -5.10
C ARG A 176 -6.92 2.58 -4.97
N GLY A 177 -6.48 2.09 -3.81
CA GLY A 177 -5.09 1.69 -3.62
C GLY A 177 -4.68 0.60 -4.61
N ARG A 178 -5.45 -0.49 -4.65
CA ARG A 178 -5.31 -1.62 -5.58
C ARG A 178 -5.32 -1.15 -7.04
N ASP A 179 -6.36 -0.45 -7.47
CA ASP A 179 -6.53 0.06 -8.83
C ASP A 179 -5.34 0.94 -9.28
N THR A 180 -4.75 1.71 -8.35
CA THR A 180 -3.59 2.54 -8.67
C THR A 180 -2.33 1.71 -8.87
N ILE A 181 -2.12 0.69 -8.03
CA ILE A 181 -0.99 -0.23 -8.17
C ILE A 181 -1.14 -1.04 -9.47
N GLU A 182 -2.35 -1.53 -9.76
CA GLU A 182 -2.66 -2.17 -11.04
C GLU A 182 -2.26 -1.31 -12.23
N ALA A 183 -2.67 -0.03 -12.26
CA ALA A 183 -2.36 0.89 -13.35
C ALA A 183 -0.86 1.16 -13.50
N ILE A 184 -0.14 1.34 -12.38
CA ILE A 184 1.31 1.56 -12.38
C ILE A 184 2.04 0.37 -13.01
N PHE A 185 1.78 -0.84 -12.50
CA PHE A 185 2.49 -2.02 -12.96
C PHE A 185 2.09 -2.42 -14.38
N ALA A 186 0.82 -2.25 -14.77
CA ALA A 186 0.39 -2.42 -16.16
C ALA A 186 1.08 -1.42 -17.11
N GLY A 187 1.33 -0.19 -16.66
CA GLY A 187 2.07 0.83 -17.41
C GLY A 187 3.53 0.44 -17.69
N GLU A 188 4.14 -0.29 -16.75
CA GLU A 188 5.48 -0.89 -16.89
C GLU A 188 5.48 -2.23 -17.64
N GLY A 189 4.33 -2.66 -18.17
CA GLY A 189 4.19 -3.87 -18.97
C GLY A 189 3.98 -5.17 -18.18
N TRP A 190 3.79 -5.11 -16.87
CA TRP A 190 3.52 -6.29 -16.05
C TRP A 190 2.10 -6.81 -16.31
N GLN A 191 1.93 -8.12 -16.21
CA GLN A 191 0.63 -8.77 -16.34
C GLN A 191 -0.18 -8.56 -15.06
N VAL A 192 -1.40 -8.04 -15.20
CA VAL A 192 -2.29 -7.78 -14.07
C VAL A 192 -3.53 -8.67 -14.18
N SER A 193 -3.79 -9.44 -13.14
CA SER A 193 -4.98 -10.30 -12.98
C SER A 193 -5.80 -9.80 -11.79
N PRO A 194 -6.74 -8.85 -12.01
CA PRO A 194 -7.52 -8.25 -10.94
C PRO A 194 -8.35 -9.28 -10.18
N SER A 195 -8.38 -9.16 -8.85
CA SER A 195 -9.20 -9.99 -7.96
C SER A 195 -9.04 -11.51 -8.19
N ALA A 196 -7.83 -11.96 -8.54
CA ALA A 196 -7.56 -13.35 -8.92
C ALA A 196 -7.53 -14.33 -7.74
N ILE A 197 -7.15 -13.89 -6.54
CA ILE A 197 -7.00 -14.74 -5.36
C ILE A 197 -7.98 -14.31 -4.28
N ASP A 198 -8.75 -15.26 -3.73
CA ASP A 198 -9.58 -15.05 -2.54
C ASP A 198 -8.73 -15.34 -1.29
N LEU A 199 -8.42 -14.30 -0.51
CA LEU A 199 -7.65 -14.40 0.73
C LEU A 199 -8.54 -14.63 1.97
N ALA A 200 -9.85 -14.79 1.78
CA ALA A 200 -10.83 -14.88 2.86
C ALA A 200 -10.60 -13.81 3.95
N ASN A 201 -10.17 -12.61 3.54
CA ASN A 201 -9.80 -11.50 4.41
C ASN A 201 -10.76 -10.31 4.30
N GLU A 202 -11.99 -10.58 3.85
CA GLU A 202 -13.07 -9.62 3.75
C GLU A 202 -13.28 -8.93 5.09
N THR A 203 -13.29 -7.59 5.07
CA THR A 203 -13.62 -6.79 6.24
C THR A 203 -14.69 -5.80 5.82
N GLY A 204 -15.96 -6.19 5.91
CA GLY A 204 -17.06 -5.36 5.47
C GLY A 204 -17.21 -4.05 6.28
N PRO A 205 -17.42 -2.89 5.64
CA PRO A 205 -17.51 -2.68 4.18
C PRO A 205 -16.14 -2.49 3.50
N ASP A 206 -15.06 -2.36 4.25
CA ASP A 206 -13.76 -1.82 3.84
C ASP A 206 -12.95 -2.65 2.80
N HIS A 207 -13.10 -3.98 2.72
CA HIS A 207 -12.34 -4.84 1.80
C HIS A 207 -13.15 -6.06 1.34
N ASP A 208 -13.04 -6.44 0.06
CA ASP A 208 -13.84 -7.50 -0.60
C ASP A 208 -13.29 -8.92 -0.41
N GLY A 209 -12.09 -9.06 0.16
CA GLY A 209 -11.45 -10.36 0.38
C GLY A 209 -10.48 -10.78 -0.73
N PHE A 210 -10.47 -10.08 -1.86
CA PHE A 210 -9.73 -10.49 -3.05
C PHE A 210 -8.43 -9.71 -3.22
N ALA A 211 -7.39 -10.41 -3.66
CA ALA A 211 -6.13 -9.80 -4.06
C ALA A 211 -5.96 -9.84 -5.58
N THR A 212 -5.38 -8.76 -6.11
CA THR A 212 -4.90 -8.73 -7.49
C THR A 212 -3.53 -9.36 -7.58
N VAL A 213 -3.32 -10.19 -8.61
CA VAL A 213 -2.01 -10.77 -8.92
C VAL A 213 -1.33 -9.94 -10.01
N ILE A 214 -0.07 -9.57 -9.79
CA ILE A 214 0.74 -8.78 -10.73
C ILE A 214 2.05 -9.53 -10.98
N ALA A 215 2.38 -9.83 -12.24
CA ALA A 215 3.58 -10.59 -12.61
C ALA A 215 4.42 -9.86 -13.65
N GLU A 216 5.74 -9.86 -13.49
CA GLU A 216 6.67 -9.11 -14.35
C GLU A 216 6.69 -9.62 -15.80
N GLU A 217 6.63 -10.93 -15.99
CA GLU A 217 6.18 -11.69 -17.15
C GLU A 217 6.24 -13.18 -16.69
N PRO A 218 5.52 -14.12 -17.32
CA PRO A 218 5.57 -15.54 -16.97
C PRO A 218 6.83 -16.27 -17.47
#